data_AF-Q6ZNU3-F1
#
_entry.id   AF-Q6ZNU3-F1
#
_cell.length_a   1.000
_cell.length_b   1.000
_cell.length_c   1.000
_cell.angle_alpha   90.00
_cell.angle_beta   90.00
_cell.angle_gamma   90.00
#
_symmetry.space_group_name_H-M   'P 1'
#
loop_
_entity.id
_entity.type
_entity.pdbx_description
1 polymer ?
#
loop_
_entity_poly.entity_id
_entity_poly.type
_entity_poly.pdbx_seq_one_letter_code
_entity_poly.pdbx_strand_id
1 'polypeptide(L)'
;MPKTVNKLDIDGTYVKIIRAIYDKPTANIILDEQKQEAFPLKTGTRQGCPLSPLLFNTVLEDLARAIRQEKEIKRIQIEREIVKLSLLAGDMILYLENHIILAQKPVKLISNFSKVSGYKINVQKSQAFLYINNREAESQIMNELPFTIATKRIKYLGIQLTRDVKDFFKENYKPLLKEIR
;
A
#
# COMPACT_ATOMS: atom_id res chain seq x y z
N MET A 1 -10.57 -9.04 -9.20
CA MET A 1 -11.41 -9.38 -8.04
C MET A 1 -12.04 -10.78 -8.12
N PRO A 2 -12.79 -11.18 -9.17
CA PRO A 2 -13.49 -12.48 -9.16
C PRO A 2 -12.56 -13.69 -9.08
N LYS A 3 -11.41 -13.63 -9.76
CA LYS A 3 -10.38 -14.70 -9.73
C LYS A 3 -9.76 -14.88 -8.34
N THR A 4 -9.58 -13.80 -7.57
CA THR A 4 -9.01 -13.88 -6.21
C THR A 4 -10.05 -14.44 -5.23
N VAL A 5 -11.30 -14.00 -5.32
CA VAL A 5 -12.40 -14.50 -4.45
C VAL A 5 -12.61 -16.01 -4.64
N ASN A 6 -12.48 -16.53 -5.87
CA ASN A 6 -12.58 -17.98 -6.13
C ASN A 6 -11.42 -18.80 -5.53
N LYS A 7 -10.29 -18.17 -5.18
CA LYS A 7 -9.17 -18.84 -4.51
C LYS A 7 -9.31 -18.83 -3.00
N LEU A 8 -10.27 -18.08 -2.47
CA LEU A 8 -10.60 -18.14 -1.06
C LEU A 8 -11.35 -19.44 -0.80
N ASP A 9 -10.96 -20.13 0.27
CA ASP A 9 -11.66 -21.31 0.77
C ASP A 9 -12.94 -20.88 1.52
N ILE A 10 -13.88 -20.28 0.77
CA ILE A 10 -15.16 -19.80 1.29
C ILE A 10 -16.30 -20.48 0.53
N ASP A 11 -17.43 -20.66 1.23
CA ASP A 11 -18.59 -21.34 0.65
C ASP A 11 -19.04 -20.69 -0.68
N GLY A 12 -19.37 -21.54 -1.64
CA GLY A 12 -19.76 -21.11 -2.99
C GLY A 12 -20.98 -20.18 -3.00
N THR A 13 -21.83 -20.21 -1.98
CA THR A 13 -22.94 -19.29 -1.79
C THR A 13 -22.45 -17.87 -1.58
N TYR A 14 -21.44 -17.66 -0.73
CA TYR A 14 -20.85 -16.33 -0.53
C TYR A 14 -20.16 -15.81 -1.79
N VAL A 15 -19.49 -16.69 -2.55
CA VAL A 15 -18.90 -16.31 -3.84
C VAL A 15 -19.98 -15.84 -4.82
N LYS A 16 -21.12 -16.55 -4.89
CA LYS A 16 -22.27 -16.15 -5.72
C LYS A 16 -22.84 -14.81 -5.29
N ILE A 17 -23.00 -14.56 -3.99
CA ILE A 17 -23.47 -13.26 -3.45
C ILE A 17 -22.51 -12.14 -3.84
N ILE A 18 -21.20 -12.31 -3.62
CA ILE A 18 -20.19 -11.30 -3.99
C ILE A 18 -20.26 -11.01 -5.49
N ARG A 19 -20.38 -12.05 -6.33
CA ARG A 19 -20.53 -11.88 -7.78
C ARG A 19 -21.80 -11.12 -8.12
N ALA A 20 -22.96 -11.47 -7.55
CA ALA A 20 -24.21 -10.76 -7.81
C ALA A 20 -24.13 -9.27 -7.47
N ILE A 21 -23.35 -8.91 -6.44
CA ILE A 21 -23.18 -7.51 -6.01
C ILE A 21 -22.21 -6.71 -6.92
N TYR A 22 -21.17 -7.35 -7.45
CA TYR A 22 -20.07 -6.69 -8.18
C TYR A 22 -19.96 -7.09 -9.65
N ASP A 23 -20.88 -7.89 -10.18
CA ASP A 23 -20.93 -8.18 -11.62
C ASP A 23 -21.51 -6.99 -12.37
N LYS A 24 -20.75 -6.52 -13.37
CA LYS A 24 -21.09 -5.38 -14.25
C LYS A 24 -21.75 -4.20 -13.52
N PRO A 25 -21.13 -3.64 -12.47
CA PRO A 25 -21.72 -2.55 -11.72
C PRO A 25 -21.85 -1.32 -12.62
N THR A 26 -22.91 -0.53 -12.40
CA THR A 26 -23.09 0.77 -13.04
C THR A 26 -23.03 1.88 -11.98
N ALA A 27 -22.71 3.09 -12.42
CA ALA A 27 -22.74 4.28 -11.59
C ALA A 27 -23.47 5.41 -12.32
N ASN A 28 -24.02 6.34 -11.54
CA ASN A 28 -24.61 7.57 -12.03
C ASN A 28 -23.95 8.73 -11.29
N ILE A 29 -23.91 9.90 -11.93
CA ILE A 29 -23.52 11.15 -11.27
C ILE A 29 -24.81 11.88 -10.88
N ILE A 30 -24.86 12.42 -9.66
CA ILE A 30 -25.93 13.33 -9.23
C ILE A 30 -25.31 14.72 -9.13
N LEU A 31 -25.85 15.67 -9.89
CA LEU A 31 -25.45 17.07 -9.90
C LEU A 31 -26.71 17.91 -9.77
N ASP A 32 -26.74 18.86 -8.83
CA ASP A 32 -27.91 19.72 -8.57
C ASP A 32 -29.22 18.92 -8.41
N GLU A 33 -29.16 17.84 -7.64
CA GLU A 33 -30.28 16.88 -7.43
C GLU A 33 -30.75 16.14 -8.69
N GLN A 34 -30.12 16.38 -9.84
CA GLN A 34 -30.41 15.70 -11.10
C GLN A 34 -29.49 14.49 -11.32
N LYS A 35 -30.12 13.34 -11.56
CA LYS A 35 -29.43 12.07 -11.85
C LYS A 35 -29.08 11.98 -13.34
N GLN A 36 -27.79 11.93 -13.64
CA GLN A 36 -27.25 11.73 -14.99
C GLN A 36 -27.38 10.26 -15.43
N GLU A 37 -27.16 10.00 -16.72
CA GLU A 37 -27.20 8.65 -17.29
C GLU A 37 -26.25 7.67 -16.58
N ALA A 38 -26.66 6.40 -16.50
CA ALA A 38 -25.84 5.36 -15.89
C ALA A 38 -24.72 4.95 -16.84
N PHE A 39 -23.50 4.81 -16.33
CA PHE A 39 -22.37 4.28 -17.07
C PHE A 39 -21.79 3.04 -16.39
N PRO A 40 -21.24 2.08 -17.15
CA PRO A 40 -20.66 0.87 -16.60
C PRO A 40 -19.32 1.16 -15.91
N LEU A 41 -19.14 0.58 -14.73
CA LEU A 41 -17.86 0.56 -14.01
C LEU A 41 -17.06 -0.67 -14.43
N LYS A 42 -15.81 -0.44 -14.87
CA LYS A 42 -14.90 -1.53 -15.30
C LYS A 42 -14.11 -2.14 -14.13
N THR A 43 -13.75 -1.32 -13.15
CA THR A 43 -12.86 -1.70 -12.05
C THR A 43 -13.22 -0.94 -10.78
N GLY A 44 -12.87 -1.52 -9.63
CA GLY A 44 -13.01 -0.88 -8.33
C GLY A 44 -14.14 -1.47 -7.49
N THR A 45 -14.23 -0.97 -6.26
CA THR A 45 -15.25 -1.35 -5.30
C THR A 45 -16.04 -0.11 -4.86
N ARG A 46 -17.32 -0.27 -4.52
CA ARG A 46 -18.19 0.86 -4.12
C ARG A 46 -17.70 1.48 -2.81
N GLN A 47 -17.42 2.78 -2.79
CA GLN A 47 -17.15 3.51 -1.55
C GLN A 47 -18.43 3.51 -0.68
N GLY A 48 -18.26 3.40 0.64
CA GLY A 48 -19.37 3.28 1.60
C GLY A 48 -20.01 1.89 1.66
N CYS A 49 -19.66 0.94 0.78
CA CYS A 49 -20.14 -0.42 0.89
C CYS A 49 -19.36 -1.19 1.99
N PRO A 50 -20.04 -1.81 2.97
CA PRO A 50 -19.39 -2.53 4.06
C PRO A 50 -18.48 -3.69 3.62
N LEU A 51 -18.74 -4.27 2.44
CA LEU A 51 -17.98 -5.40 1.91
C LEU A 51 -16.71 -4.97 1.16
N SER A 52 -16.70 -3.74 0.63
CA SER A 52 -15.59 -3.23 -0.18
C SER A 52 -14.22 -3.28 0.53
N PRO A 53 -14.08 -2.90 1.82
CA PRO A 53 -12.80 -2.97 2.51
C PRO A 53 -12.22 -4.39 2.59
N LEU A 54 -13.06 -5.40 2.86
CA LEU A 54 -12.62 -6.79 2.94
C LEU A 54 -12.15 -7.30 1.57
N LEU A 55 -12.92 -6.99 0.51
CA LEU A 55 -12.56 -7.36 -0.86
C LEU A 55 -11.27 -6.67 -1.32
N PHE A 56 -11.09 -5.42 -0.92
CA PHE A 56 -9.87 -4.66 -1.18
C PHE A 56 -8.66 -5.33 -0.53
N ASN A 57 -8.75 -5.64 0.77
CA ASN A 57 -7.67 -6.33 1.51
C ASN A 57 -7.37 -7.71 0.93
N THR A 58 -8.41 -8.46 0.51
CA THR A 58 -8.27 -9.78 -0.11
C THR A 58 -7.40 -9.72 -1.37
N VAL A 59 -7.63 -8.71 -2.22
CA VAL A 59 -6.85 -8.57 -3.46
C VAL A 59 -5.42 -8.14 -3.17
N LEU A 60 -5.20 -7.25 -2.18
CA LEU A 60 -3.86 -6.85 -1.75
C LEU A 60 -3.07 -7.99 -1.09
N GLU A 61 -3.75 -8.94 -0.45
CA GLU A 61 -3.10 -10.10 0.18
C GLU A 61 -2.33 -10.95 -0.85
N ASP A 62 -2.76 -11.02 -2.11
CA ASP A 62 -1.98 -11.67 -3.18
C ASP A 62 -0.60 -11.02 -3.36
N LEU A 63 -0.52 -9.69 -3.33
CA LEU A 63 0.75 -8.95 -3.41
C LEU A 63 1.56 -9.09 -2.12
N ALA A 64 0.90 -8.98 -0.96
CA ALA A 64 1.55 -9.13 0.35
C ALA A 64 2.22 -10.50 0.47
N ARG A 65 1.52 -11.56 0.07
CA ARG A 65 2.05 -12.92 0.02
C ARG A 65 3.22 -13.06 -0.93
N ALA A 66 3.14 -12.49 -2.14
CA ALA A 66 4.25 -12.53 -3.10
C ALA A 66 5.51 -11.87 -2.53
N ILE A 67 5.38 -10.71 -1.88
CA ILE A 67 6.50 -10.03 -1.21
C ILE A 67 7.03 -10.86 -0.02
N ARG A 68 6.14 -11.45 0.78
CA ARG A 68 6.54 -12.30 1.92
C ARG A 68 7.32 -13.53 1.48
N GLN A 69 6.92 -14.16 0.39
CA GLN A 69 7.52 -15.39 -0.14
C GLN A 69 8.79 -15.15 -0.97
N GLU A 70 8.98 -13.93 -1.48
CA GLU A 70 10.20 -13.58 -2.20
C GLU A 70 11.42 -13.70 -1.27
N LYS A 71 12.33 -14.62 -1.61
CA LYS A 71 13.49 -14.98 -0.77
C LYS A 71 14.50 -13.85 -0.70
N GLU A 72 14.58 -13.08 -1.78
CA GLU A 72 15.59 -12.02 -1.92
C GLU A 72 15.17 -10.76 -1.17
N ILE A 73 13.87 -10.54 -0.96
CA ILE A 73 13.38 -9.53 -0.02
C ILE A 73 13.67 -10.04 1.38
N LYS A 74 14.75 -9.57 1.99
CA LYS A 74 15.11 -9.93 3.35
C LYS A 74 14.13 -9.33 4.36
N ARG A 75 13.96 -10.05 5.46
CA ARG A 75 13.09 -9.69 6.58
C ARG A 75 13.86 -8.79 7.55
N ILE A 76 13.22 -7.74 8.07
CA ILE A 76 13.76 -7.00 9.20
C ILE A 76 13.19 -7.58 10.50
N GLN A 77 13.99 -7.57 11.55
CA GLN A 77 13.52 -7.91 12.89
C GLN A 77 13.20 -6.63 13.64
N ILE A 78 11.96 -6.52 14.12
CA ILE A 78 11.52 -5.45 15.02
C ILE A 78 11.12 -6.15 16.33
N GLU A 79 11.95 -5.99 17.36
CA GLU A 79 11.79 -6.71 18.63
C GLU A 79 11.67 -8.23 18.43
N ARG A 80 10.46 -8.79 18.63
CA ARG A 80 10.12 -10.21 18.46
C ARG A 80 9.47 -10.52 17.11
N GLU A 81 9.12 -9.50 16.35
CA GLU A 81 8.42 -9.59 15.08
C GLU A 81 9.41 -9.59 13.91
N ILE A 82 9.08 -10.36 12.88
CA ILE A 82 9.85 -10.45 11.65
C ILE A 82 8.96 -9.92 10.52
N VAL A 83 9.30 -8.75 9.99
CA VAL A 83 8.44 -8.04 9.04
C VAL A 83 9.17 -7.75 7.73
N LYS A 84 8.41 -7.84 6.64
CA LYS A 84 8.85 -7.40 5.29
C LYS A 84 8.01 -6.23 4.79
N LEU A 85 6.75 -6.16 5.23
CA LEU A 85 5.83 -5.11 4.82
C LEU A 85 4.74 -4.92 5.88
N SER A 86 4.16 -3.73 5.90
CA SER A 86 2.98 -3.37 6.69
C SER A 86 1.93 -2.79 5.73
N LEU A 87 0.68 -3.21 5.88
CA LEU A 87 -0.45 -2.71 5.09
C LEU A 87 -1.50 -2.12 6.01
N LEU A 88 -1.96 -0.91 5.68
CA LEU A 88 -3.16 -0.36 6.27
C LEU A 88 -3.98 0.32 5.17
N ALA A 89 -5.13 -0.28 4.86
CA ALA A 89 -5.96 0.14 3.74
C ALA A 89 -5.09 0.36 2.47
N GLY A 90 -5.13 1.56 1.88
CA GLY A 90 -4.38 1.88 0.67
C GLY A 90 -2.88 2.15 0.88
N ASP A 91 -2.40 2.26 2.12
CA ASP A 91 -1.01 2.58 2.42
C ASP A 91 -0.19 1.32 2.68
N MET A 92 0.98 1.25 2.03
CA MET A 92 1.95 0.16 2.17
C MET A 92 3.29 0.73 2.62
N ILE A 93 3.84 0.16 3.69
CA ILE A 93 5.26 0.31 4.02
C ILE A 93 5.95 -0.99 3.66
N LEU A 94 7.07 -0.87 2.97
CA LEU A 94 7.95 -1.97 2.67
C LEU A 94 9.28 -1.76 3.39
N TYR A 95 9.76 -2.82 4.04
CA TYR A 95 11.04 -2.81 4.74
C TYR A 95 12.06 -3.61 3.93
N LEU A 96 13.20 -2.98 3.65
CA LEU A 96 14.25 -3.57 2.83
C LEU A 96 15.58 -3.50 3.59
N GLU A 97 16.26 -4.64 3.68
CA GLU A 97 17.63 -4.69 4.17
C GLU A 97 18.59 -4.19 3.08
N ASN A 98 19.67 -3.52 3.51
CA ASN A 98 20.54 -2.65 2.72
C ASN A 98 21.29 -3.36 1.58
N HIS A 99 20.60 -3.55 0.45
CA HIS A 99 21.20 -3.91 -0.83
C HIS A 99 20.45 -3.23 -1.97
N ILE A 100 21.19 -2.49 -2.79
CA ILE A 100 20.73 -1.72 -3.94
C ILE A 100 19.97 -2.62 -4.93
N ILE A 101 20.54 -3.79 -5.23
CA ILE A 101 19.97 -4.83 -6.11
C ILE A 101 18.60 -5.33 -5.61
N LEU A 102 18.32 -5.25 -4.29
CA LEU A 102 17.06 -5.69 -3.72
C LEU A 102 15.94 -4.65 -3.86
N ALA A 103 16.28 -3.37 -4.02
CA ALA A 103 15.30 -2.29 -4.07
C ALA A 103 14.38 -2.38 -5.32
N GLN A 104 14.90 -2.89 -6.44
CA GLN A 104 14.13 -3.03 -7.68
C GLN A 104 13.13 -4.19 -7.67
N LYS A 105 13.38 -5.25 -6.89
CA LYS A 105 12.54 -6.47 -6.88
C LYS A 105 11.11 -6.22 -6.41
N PRO A 106 10.90 -5.58 -5.25
CA PRO A 106 9.56 -5.19 -4.82
C PRO A 106 8.86 -4.29 -5.83
N VAL A 107 9.57 -3.33 -6.42
CA VAL A 107 9.03 -2.44 -7.46
C VAL A 107 8.53 -3.25 -8.66
N LYS A 108 9.30 -4.27 -9.09
CA LYS A 108 8.91 -5.18 -10.16
C LYS A 108 7.70 -6.04 -9.79
N LEU A 109 7.64 -6.57 -8.57
CA LEU A 109 6.48 -7.33 -8.07
C LEU A 109 5.22 -6.46 -8.08
N ILE A 110 5.32 -5.22 -7.58
CA ILE A 110 4.19 -4.29 -7.56
C ILE A 110 3.76 -3.89 -8.98
N SER A 111 4.72 -3.66 -9.88
CA SER A 111 4.43 -3.38 -11.29
C SER A 111 3.73 -4.55 -11.99
N ASN A 112 4.18 -5.79 -11.75
CA ASN A 112 3.54 -6.99 -12.29
C ASN A 112 2.14 -7.19 -11.69
N PHE A 113 1.98 -6.97 -10.40
CA PHE A 113 0.69 -7.02 -9.73
C PHE A 113 -0.27 -5.97 -10.30
N SER A 114 0.19 -4.75 -10.53
CA SER A 114 -0.58 -3.65 -11.13
C SER A 114 -1.19 -4.04 -12.48
N LYS A 115 -0.42 -4.70 -13.34
CA LYS A 115 -0.89 -5.17 -14.66
C LYS A 115 -2.05 -6.16 -14.57
N VAL A 116 -2.10 -6.99 -13.53
CA VAL A 116 -3.12 -8.05 -13.40
C VAL A 116 -4.30 -7.66 -12.52
N SER A 117 -4.09 -6.81 -11.52
CA SER A 117 -5.10 -6.44 -10.53
C SER A 117 -5.85 -5.16 -10.90
N GLY A 118 -5.26 -4.30 -11.74
CA GLY A 118 -5.74 -2.96 -12.04
C GLY A 118 -5.38 -1.92 -10.97
N TYR A 119 -4.68 -2.32 -9.89
CA TYR A 119 -4.17 -1.40 -8.88
C TYR A 119 -3.00 -0.60 -9.44
N LYS A 120 -2.90 0.67 -9.09
CA LYS A 120 -1.77 1.51 -9.49
C LYS A 120 -1.13 2.15 -8.27
N ILE A 121 0.20 2.01 -8.15
CA ILE A 121 0.96 2.81 -7.20
C ILE A 121 0.89 4.27 -7.62
N ASN A 122 0.69 5.15 -6.64
CA ASN A 122 0.88 6.57 -6.84
C ASN A 122 2.36 6.90 -6.60
N VAL A 123 3.15 6.88 -7.68
CA VAL A 123 4.61 7.13 -7.63
C VAL A 123 4.91 8.50 -7.01
N GLN A 124 4.11 9.52 -7.34
CA GLN A 124 4.31 10.89 -6.84
C GLN A 124 4.10 11.02 -5.32
N LYS A 125 3.21 10.20 -4.75
CA LYS A 125 2.98 10.13 -3.29
C LYS A 125 3.88 9.12 -2.59
N SER A 126 4.56 8.25 -3.33
CA SER A 126 5.42 7.22 -2.77
C SER A 126 6.78 7.81 -2.43
N GLN A 127 7.27 7.50 -1.22
CA GLN A 127 8.54 7.98 -0.73
C GLN A 127 9.40 6.81 -0.29
N ALA A 128 10.71 6.89 -0.51
CA ALA A 128 11.67 5.99 0.10
C ALA A 128 12.39 6.71 1.24
N PHE A 129 12.64 6.00 2.33
CA PHE A 129 13.35 6.51 3.49
C PHE A 129 14.56 5.63 3.77
N LEU A 130 15.76 6.19 3.62
CA LEU A 130 17.01 5.43 3.60
C LEU A 130 17.76 5.58 4.93
N TYR A 131 18.06 4.45 5.55
CA TYR A 131 18.90 4.35 6.75
C TYR A 131 20.31 3.84 6.36
N ILE A 132 21.04 4.65 5.58
CA ILE A 132 22.34 4.25 5.01
C ILE A 132 23.39 5.30 5.36
N ASN A 133 24.52 4.85 5.90
CA ASN A 133 25.64 5.72 6.28
C ASN A 133 26.69 5.89 5.17
N ASN A 134 26.56 5.15 4.06
CA ASN A 134 27.42 5.24 2.89
C ASN A 134 26.76 6.09 1.79
N ARG A 135 27.35 7.25 1.47
CA ARG A 135 26.85 8.20 0.46
C ARG A 135 26.82 7.64 -0.96
N GLU A 136 27.78 6.81 -1.34
CA GLU A 136 27.85 6.23 -2.68
C GLU A 136 26.70 5.24 -2.88
N ALA A 137 26.49 4.36 -1.91
CA ALA A 137 25.36 3.43 -1.92
C ALA A 137 24.01 4.16 -1.88
N GLU A 138 23.91 5.24 -1.09
CA GLU A 138 22.72 6.08 -1.06
C GLU A 138 22.41 6.65 -2.45
N SER A 139 23.41 7.26 -3.12
CA SER A 139 23.24 7.84 -4.46
C SER A 139 22.87 6.80 -5.51
N GLN A 140 23.45 5.61 -5.46
CA GLN A 140 23.11 4.51 -6.37
C GLN A 140 21.64 4.08 -6.19
N ILE A 141 21.17 3.94 -4.94
CA ILE A 141 19.75 3.62 -4.66
C ILE A 141 18.81 4.73 -5.14
N MET A 142 19.19 6.00 -4.97
CA MET A 142 18.37 7.13 -5.45
C MET A 142 18.14 7.06 -6.96
N ASN A 143 19.14 6.59 -7.73
CA ASN A 143 19.05 6.49 -9.18
C ASN A 143 18.21 5.29 -9.66
N GLU A 144 18.07 4.25 -8.83
CA GLU A 144 17.34 3.03 -9.20
C GLU A 144 15.87 3.04 -8.79
N LEU A 145 15.52 3.78 -7.74
CA LEU A 145 14.15 3.84 -7.24
C LEU A 145 13.33 4.91 -7.97
N PRO A 146 12.09 4.61 -8.40
CA PRO A 146 11.23 5.60 -9.02
C PRO A 146 10.57 6.56 -8.00
N PHE A 147 11.01 6.55 -6.74
CA PHE A 147 10.33 7.23 -5.63
C PHE A 147 11.12 8.44 -5.14
N THR A 148 10.41 9.42 -4.61
CA THR A 148 11.04 10.57 -3.96
C THR A 148 11.77 10.11 -2.70
N ILE A 149 13.04 10.46 -2.56
CA ILE A 149 13.83 10.14 -1.36
C ILE A 149 13.57 11.19 -0.28
N ALA A 150 13.08 10.75 0.88
CA ALA A 150 12.96 11.60 2.05
C ALA A 150 14.29 11.64 2.80
N THR A 151 14.81 12.85 3.06
CA THR A 151 16.15 13.02 3.65
C THR A 151 16.14 13.19 5.17
N LYS A 152 15.03 13.66 5.75
CA LYS A 152 14.93 13.97 7.19
C LYS A 152 13.85 13.18 7.92
N ARG A 153 12.65 13.15 7.34
CA ARG A 153 11.47 12.50 7.93
C ARG A 153 10.46 12.09 6.88
N ILE A 154 9.63 11.10 7.20
CA ILE A 154 8.40 10.75 6.46
C ILE A 154 7.21 10.82 7.41
N LYS A 155 6.03 11.20 6.90
CA LYS A 155 4.79 11.15 7.68
C LYS A 155 4.04 9.87 7.33
N TYR A 156 3.73 9.06 8.33
CA TYR A 156 2.92 7.86 8.18
C TYR A 156 1.84 7.82 9.28
N LEU A 157 0.57 7.75 8.86
CA LEU A 157 -0.58 7.68 9.78
C LEU A 157 -0.59 8.77 10.87
N GLY A 158 -0.18 9.99 10.51
CA GLY A 158 -0.10 11.11 11.45
C GLY A 158 1.25 11.24 12.17
N ILE A 159 2.06 10.19 12.19
CA ILE A 159 3.36 10.14 12.89
C ILE A 159 4.51 10.52 11.96
N GLN A 160 5.37 11.42 12.41
CA GLN A 160 6.66 11.75 11.79
C GLN A 160 7.69 10.69 12.18
N LEU A 161 8.10 9.88 11.20
CA LEU A 161 9.22 8.96 11.32
C LEU A 161 10.49 9.70 10.93
N THR A 162 11.43 9.85 11.86
CA THR A 162 12.70 10.55 11.64
C THR A 162 13.85 9.56 11.47
N ARG A 163 14.98 10.06 10.95
CA ARG A 163 16.19 9.26 10.79
C ARG A 163 16.82 8.96 12.14
N ASP A 164 16.81 9.95 13.04
CA ASP A 164 17.30 9.83 14.41
C ASP A 164 16.14 9.64 15.38
N VAL A 165 16.16 8.52 16.11
CA VAL A 165 15.12 8.17 17.11
C VAL A 165 14.97 9.24 18.19
N LYS A 166 16.05 9.96 18.51
CA LYS A 166 16.05 11.05 19.49
C LYS A 166 15.08 12.19 19.12
N ASP A 167 14.81 12.38 17.83
CA ASP A 167 13.92 13.43 17.35
C ASP A 167 12.44 13.04 17.40
N PHE A 168 12.09 11.76 17.58
CA PHE A 168 10.69 11.29 17.58
C PHE A 168 9.83 12.05 18.58
N PHE A 169 10.31 12.24 19.81
CA PHE A 169 9.58 12.96 20.84
C PHE A 169 9.33 14.42 20.44
N LYS A 170 10.38 15.09 19.94
CA LYS A 170 10.31 16.49 19.54
C LYS A 170 9.36 16.69 18.36
N GLU A 171 9.42 15.84 17.35
CA GLU A 171 8.67 16.00 16.10
C GLU A 171 7.20 15.54 16.21
N ASN A 172 6.87 14.67 17.17
CA ASN A 172 5.51 14.13 17.32
C ASN A 172 4.77 14.66 18.55
N TYR A 173 5.39 14.62 19.74
CA TYR A 173 4.70 14.95 21.00
C TYR A 173 4.60 16.45 21.24
N LYS A 174 5.66 17.22 20.94
CA LYS A 174 5.62 18.69 21.16
C LYS A 174 4.52 19.39 20.35
N PRO A 175 4.29 19.08 19.07
CA PRO A 175 3.17 19.65 18.33
C PRO A 175 1.82 19.26 18.92
N LEU A 176 1.62 17.98 19.23
CA LEU A 176 0.36 17.47 19.78
C LEU A 176 0.00 18.15 21.11
N LEU A 177 0.98 18.37 22.00
CA LEU A 177 0.77 19.08 23.26
C LEU A 177 0.35 20.54 23.09
N LYS A 178 0.63 21.17 21.94
CA LYS A 178 0.18 22.54 21.64
C LYS A 178 -1.26 22.58 21.14
N GLU A 179 -1.73 21.51 20.48
CA GLU A 179 -3.09 21.43 19.95
C GLU A 179 -4.12 21.07 21.03
N ILE A 180 -3.68 20.49 22.14
CA ILE A 180 -4.54 20.11 23.29
C ILE A 180 -4.77 21.30 24.25
N ARG A 181 -4.05 22.41 24.10
CA ARG A 181 -4.22 23.63 24.89
C ARG A 181 -5.15 24.62 24.19
#